data_AF-Q8ITN5-F1
#
_entry.id   AF-Q8ITN5-F1
#
_cell.length_a   1.000
_cell.length_b   1.000
_cell.length_c   1.000
_cell.angle_alpha   90.00
_cell.angle_beta   90.00
_cell.angle_gamma   90.00
#
_symmetry.space_group_name_H-M   'P 1'
#
loop_
_entity.id
_entity.type
_entity.pdbx_description
1 polymer ?
#
loop_
_entity_poly.entity_id
_entity_poly.type
_entity_poly.pdbx_seq_one_letter_code
_entity_poly.pdbx_strand_id
1 'polypeptide(L)'
;LAFLFCVVFSVAWASDEPEQIDLCKHCKTLVGRIQDCWQKGRAKSFVEKTLIFLCKLTGHSEEQCTEHAEEFMKHLDDWITGKTPEELCRSLHMCK
;
A
#
# COMPACT_ATOMS: atom_id res chain seq x y z
N LEU A 1 27.47 -40.17 -9.19
CA LEU A 1 27.59 -39.78 -7.76
C LEU A 1 28.31 -38.44 -7.59
N ALA A 2 29.61 -38.31 -7.91
CA ALA A 2 30.32 -37.02 -7.78
C ALA A 2 29.61 -35.83 -8.48
N PHE A 3 29.18 -35.99 -9.74
CA PHE A 3 28.38 -34.98 -10.46
C PHE A 3 27.07 -34.59 -9.75
N LEU A 4 26.37 -35.55 -9.14
CA LEU A 4 25.15 -35.25 -8.38
C LEU A 4 25.49 -34.47 -7.10
N PHE A 5 26.59 -34.81 -6.44
CA PHE A 5 27.08 -34.01 -5.30
C PHE A 5 27.44 -32.59 -5.72
N CYS A 6 28.12 -32.37 -6.85
CA CYS A 6 28.46 -31.03 -7.36
C CYS A 6 27.23 -30.20 -7.78
N VAL A 7 26.14 -30.84 -8.21
CA VAL A 7 24.87 -30.19 -8.60
C VAL A 7 23.93 -29.99 -7.39
N VAL A 8 24.12 -30.73 -6.29
CA VAL A 8 23.45 -30.46 -5.01
C VAL A 8 24.23 -29.44 -4.16
N PHE A 9 25.57 -29.44 -4.22
CA PHE A 9 26.37 -28.21 -4.23
C PHE A 9 25.93 -27.30 -5.39
N SER A 10 26.36 -26.04 -5.43
CA SER A 10 25.95 -25.08 -6.47
C SER A 10 24.46 -24.70 -6.39
N VAL A 11 23.51 -25.64 -6.50
CA VAL A 11 22.07 -25.37 -6.34
C VAL A 11 21.74 -24.97 -4.89
N ALA A 12 22.26 -25.69 -3.89
CA ALA A 12 22.13 -25.27 -2.48
C ALA A 12 22.95 -24.01 -2.13
N TRP A 13 23.74 -23.49 -3.08
CA TRP A 13 24.66 -22.36 -2.91
C TRP A 13 24.18 -21.12 -3.69
N ALA A 14 23.18 -21.29 -4.56
CA ALA A 14 22.57 -20.26 -5.39
C ALA A 14 21.18 -19.83 -4.88
N SER A 15 20.70 -20.40 -3.77
CA SER A 15 19.31 -20.23 -3.32
C SER A 15 19.09 -19.12 -2.28
N ASP A 16 20.15 -18.51 -1.74
CA ASP A 16 20.08 -17.49 -0.68
C ASP A 16 21.07 -16.32 -0.91
N GLU A 17 21.04 -15.70 -2.10
CA GLU A 17 21.51 -14.31 -2.20
C GLU A 17 20.32 -13.39 -1.89
N PRO A 18 20.36 -12.60 -0.79
CA PRO A 18 19.23 -11.76 -0.42
C PRO A 18 19.10 -10.63 -1.45
N GLU A 19 18.09 -10.71 -2.32
CA GLU A 19 17.73 -9.61 -3.22
C GLU A 19 17.56 -8.33 -2.40
N GLN A 20 18.47 -7.36 -2.59
CA GLN A 20 18.48 -6.15 -1.77
C GLN A 20 17.28 -5.28 -2.14
N ILE A 21 16.18 -5.44 -1.40
CA ILE A 21 14.94 -4.70 -1.63
C ILE A 21 15.19 -3.20 -1.36
N ASP A 22 15.29 -2.43 -2.44
CA ASP A 22 15.22 -0.97 -2.39
C ASP A 22 13.80 -0.56 -1.98
N LEU A 23 13.60 -0.39 -0.67
CA LEU A 23 12.31 -0.02 -0.07
C LEU A 23 11.78 1.31 -0.60
N CYS A 24 12.67 2.28 -0.92
CA CYS A 24 12.27 3.58 -1.44
C CYS A 24 11.69 3.44 -2.86
N LYS A 25 12.39 2.72 -3.74
CA LYS A 25 11.91 2.42 -5.11
C LYS A 25 10.62 1.62 -5.11
N HIS A 26 10.50 0.61 -4.24
CA HIS A 26 9.28 -0.18 -4.10
C HIS A 26 8.11 0.65 -3.59
N CYS A 27 8.31 1.44 -2.53
CA CYS A 27 7.31 2.36 -2.01
C CYS A 27 6.82 3.32 -3.10
N LYS A 28 7.74 4.01 -3.79
CA LYS A 28 7.38 4.99 -4.85
C LYS A 28 6.57 4.34 -5.98
N THR A 29 6.92 3.10 -6.34
CA THR A 29 6.20 2.32 -7.35
C THR A 29 4.78 1.96 -6.90
N LEU A 30 4.61 1.57 -5.64
CA LEU A 30 3.30 1.24 -5.07
C LEU A 30 2.43 2.50 -4.88
N VAL A 31 2.99 3.56 -4.32
CA VAL A 31 2.30 4.84 -4.11
C VAL A 31 1.84 5.43 -5.44
N GLY A 32 2.68 5.47 -6.47
CA GLY A 32 2.27 5.92 -7.81
C GLY A 32 1.10 5.12 -8.38
N ARG A 33 1.09 3.80 -8.21
CA ARG A 33 -0.05 2.94 -8.61
C ARG A 33 -1.31 3.22 -7.79
N ILE A 34 -1.18 3.50 -6.49
CA ILE A 34 -2.31 3.87 -5.62
C ILE A 34 -2.89 5.21 -6.09
N GLN A 35 -2.05 6.21 -6.33
CA GLN A 35 -2.44 7.52 -6.85
C GLN A 35 -3.16 7.42 -8.20
N ASP A 36 -2.61 6.67 -9.16
CA ASP A 36 -3.24 6.40 -10.45
C ASP A 36 -4.64 5.76 -10.32
N CYS A 37 -4.78 4.79 -9.41
CA CYS A 37 -6.05 4.10 -9.15
C CYS A 37 -7.07 4.99 -8.41
N TRP A 38 -6.59 5.88 -7.54
CA TRP A 38 -7.39 6.84 -6.79
C TRP A 38 -7.94 7.93 -7.71
N GLN A 39 -7.09 8.51 -8.56
CA GLN A 39 -7.47 9.52 -9.56
C GLN A 39 -8.45 8.99 -10.61
N LYS A 40 -8.42 7.68 -10.91
CA LYS A 40 -9.43 7.00 -11.75
C LYS A 40 -10.79 6.82 -11.05
N GLY A 41 -10.98 7.35 -9.84
CA GLY A 41 -12.24 7.47 -9.10
C GLY A 41 -12.81 6.17 -8.52
N ARG A 42 -12.59 5.02 -9.18
CA ARG A 42 -13.15 3.73 -8.75
C ARG A 42 -12.67 3.29 -7.37
N ALA A 43 -11.38 3.50 -7.04
CA ALA A 43 -10.85 3.15 -5.73
C ALA A 43 -11.45 4.05 -4.64
N LYS A 44 -11.45 5.38 -4.84
CA LYS A 44 -12.03 6.36 -3.91
C LYS A 44 -13.48 6.04 -3.58
N SER A 45 -14.33 5.86 -4.60
CA SER A 45 -15.75 5.56 -4.40
C SER A 45 -16.00 4.17 -3.77
N PHE A 46 -15.13 3.18 -4.01
CA PHE A 46 -15.23 1.88 -3.35
C PHE A 46 -14.92 1.98 -1.86
N VAL A 47 -13.84 2.67 -1.47
CA VAL A 47 -13.46 2.85 -0.06
C VAL A 47 -14.53 3.65 0.68
N GLU A 48 -14.98 4.78 0.13
CA GLU A 48 -16.06 5.61 0.66
C GLU A 48 -17.33 4.79 0.94
N LYS A 49 -17.85 4.07 -0.08
CA LYS A 49 -19.05 3.23 0.07
C LYS A 49 -18.86 2.11 1.08
N THR A 50 -17.66 1.57 1.20
CA THR A 50 -17.34 0.52 2.17
C THR A 50 -17.37 1.07 3.59
N LEU A 51 -16.77 2.25 3.84
CA LEU A 51 -16.81 2.91 5.15
C LEU A 51 -18.24 3.27 5.56
N ILE A 52 -19.02 3.88 4.67
CA ILE A 52 -20.44 4.22 4.91
C ILE A 52 -21.28 2.95 5.15
N PHE A 53 -21.00 1.85 4.45
CA PHE A 53 -21.65 0.56 4.71
C PHE A 53 -21.30 0.02 6.10
N LEU A 54 -20.03 0.10 6.52
CA LEU A 54 -19.61 -0.32 7.86
C LEU A 54 -20.26 0.53 8.96
N CYS A 55 -20.41 1.85 8.75
CA CYS A 55 -21.07 2.73 9.72
C CYS A 55 -22.53 2.36 9.98
N LYS A 56 -23.26 1.91 8.96
CA LYS A 56 -24.63 1.39 9.09
C LYS A 56 -24.75 0.15 10.00
N LEU A 57 -23.65 -0.58 10.19
CA LEU A 57 -23.61 -1.74 11.08
C LEU A 57 -23.41 -1.35 12.56
N THR A 58 -23.11 -0.08 12.86
CA THR A 58 -22.85 0.41 14.23
C THR A 58 -24.11 0.81 14.99
N GLY A 59 -25.27 0.87 14.33
CA GLY A 59 -26.55 1.20 14.96
C GLY A 59 -26.59 2.62 15.50
N HIS A 60 -26.63 2.78 16.82
CA HIS A 60 -26.77 4.11 17.45
C HIS A 60 -25.57 5.05 17.19
N SER A 61 -24.43 4.52 16.76
CA SER A 61 -23.25 5.30 16.39
C SER A 61 -23.13 5.59 14.88
N GLU A 62 -24.14 5.29 14.05
CA GLU A 62 -24.07 5.43 12.59
C GLU A 62 -23.72 6.86 12.15
N GLU A 63 -24.33 7.87 12.79
CA GLU A 63 -24.12 9.30 12.48
C GLU A 63 -22.66 9.71 12.77
N GLN A 64 -22.18 9.52 14.00
CA GLN A 64 -20.80 9.82 14.40
C GLN A 64 -19.77 9.04 13.58
N CYS A 65 -20.05 7.77 13.24
CA CYS A 65 -19.19 6.99 12.36
C CYS A 65 -19.14 7.58 10.95
N THR A 66 -20.29 8.01 10.42
CA THR A 66 -20.41 8.59 9.08
C THR A 66 -19.65 9.91 8.98
N GLU A 67 -19.80 10.81 9.96
CA GLU A 67 -19.01 12.04 10.05
C GLU A 67 -17.50 11.74 10.02
N HIS A 68 -17.05 10.80 10.86
CA HIS A 68 -15.63 10.42 10.92
C HIS A 68 -15.14 9.74 9.63
N ALA A 69 -15.99 8.93 8.97
CA ALA A 69 -15.68 8.32 7.68
C ALA A 69 -15.52 9.38 6.57
N GLU A 70 -16.38 10.40 6.54
CA GLU A 70 -16.26 11.52 5.60
C GLU A 70 -15.00 12.37 5.86
N GLU A 71 -14.68 12.66 7.12
CA GLU A 71 -13.43 13.32 7.50
C GLU A 71 -12.20 12.50 7.09
N PHE A 72 -12.21 11.20 7.35
CA PHE A 72 -11.13 10.30 6.96
C PHE A 72 -10.97 10.22 5.44
N MET A 73 -12.07 10.20 4.69
CA MET A 73 -12.03 10.24 3.22
C MET A 73 -11.43 11.54 2.67
N LYS A 74 -11.68 12.69 3.30
CA LYS A 74 -11.05 13.98 2.95
C LYS A 74 -9.53 13.92 3.22
N HIS A 75 -9.13 13.46 4.40
CA HIS A 75 -7.71 13.31 4.76
C HIS A 75 -6.97 12.33 3.85
N LEU A 76 -7.59 11.21 3.45
CA LEU A 76 -7.03 10.28 2.46
C LEU A 76 -6.87 10.93 1.09
N ASP A 77 -7.84 11.74 0.65
CA ASP A 77 -7.75 12.45 -0.62
C ASP A 77 -6.60 13.46 -0.64
N ASP A 78 -6.47 14.27 0.42
CA ASP A 78 -5.37 15.22 0.57
C ASP A 78 -4.01 14.52 0.68
N TRP A 79 -3.94 13.39 1.41
CA TRP A 79 -2.70 12.63 1.58
C TRP A 79 -2.27 11.96 0.27
N ILE A 80 -3.20 11.31 -0.45
CA ILE A 80 -2.92 10.61 -1.71
C ILE A 80 -2.67 11.61 -2.84
N THR A 81 -3.40 12.72 -2.94
CA THR A 81 -3.34 13.61 -4.11
C THR A 81 -2.46 14.85 -3.91
N GLY A 82 -2.29 15.33 -2.68
CA GLY A 82 -1.51 16.54 -2.35
C GLY A 82 -0.02 16.31 -2.15
N LYS A 83 0.52 15.14 -2.52
CA LYS A 83 1.94 14.76 -2.34
C LYS A 83 2.45 13.95 -3.51
N THR A 84 3.73 14.09 -3.83
CA THR A 84 4.43 13.18 -4.75
C THR A 84 4.68 11.82 -4.10
N PRO A 85 4.91 10.74 -4.87
CA PRO A 85 5.34 9.44 -4.33
C PRO A 85 6.59 9.54 -3.44
N GLU A 86 7.49 10.46 -3.77
CA GLU A 86 8.71 10.74 -3.03
C GLU A 86 8.41 11.29 -1.63
N GLU A 87 7.56 12.31 -1.53
CA GLU A 87 7.18 12.91 -0.25
C GLU A 87 6.35 11.96 0.63
N LEU A 88 5.47 11.16 0.02
CA LEU A 88 4.73 10.12 0.70
C LEU A 88 5.67 9.05 1.28
N CYS A 89 6.59 8.54 0.48
CA CYS A 89 7.54 7.52 0.93
C CYS A 89 8.55 8.05 1.96
N ARG A 90 8.90 9.35 1.93
CA ARG A 90 9.63 10.00 3.03
C ARG A 90 8.78 10.10 4.31
N SER A 91 7.49 10.42 4.21
CA SER A 91 6.58 10.42 5.37
C SER A 91 6.34 9.04 6.00
N LEU A 92 6.49 7.97 5.20
CA LEU A 92 6.47 6.58 5.66
C LEU A 92 7.86 6.05 6.09
N HIS A 93 8.89 6.91 6.10
CA HIS A 93 10.29 6.54 6.36
C HIS A 93 10.88 5.45 5.45
N MET A 94 10.27 5.22 4.28
CA MET A 94 10.74 4.28 3.26
C MET A 94 11.75 4.90 2.30
N CYS A 95 11.74 6.23 2.16
CA CYS A 95 12.80 7.02 1.52
C CYS A 95 13.47 7.93 2.58
N LYS A 96 14.73 8.33 2.33
CA LYS A 96 15.47 9.31 3.14
C LYS A 96 15.22 10.72 2.64
#